data_AF-A0A8T6TJI9-F1
#
_entry.id   AF-A0A8T6TJI9-F1
#
_cell.length_a   1.000
_cell.length_b   1.000
_cell.length_c   1.000
_cell.angle_alpha   90.00
_cell.angle_beta   90.00
_cell.angle_gamma   90.00
#
_symmetry.space_group_name_H-M   'P 1'
#
loop_
_entity.id
_entity.type
_entity.pdbx_description
1 polymer ?
#
loop_
_entity_poly.entity_id
_entity_poly.type
_entity_poly.pdbx_seq_one_letter_code
_entity_poly.pdbx_strand_id
1 'polypeptide(L)' 'MYVEHPLVRPGVVEARAYQVNIARTCIERSTMVVLPTGMGKTIVALLVIADILHNGRGKVLL' A
#
# COMPACT_ATOMS: atom_id res chain seq x y z
N MET A 1 -1.48 -9.23 13.47
CA MET A 1 -2.45 -8.14 13.21
C MET A 1 -2.59 -7.98 11.71
N TYR A 2 -3.77 -7.60 11.22
CA TYR A 2 -4.05 -7.43 9.78
C TYR A 2 -4.21 -5.94 9.44
N VAL A 3 -4.10 -5.61 8.15
CA VAL A 3 -4.39 -4.26 7.66
C VAL A 3 -5.89 -4.02 7.72
N GLU A 4 -6.29 -2.95 8.39
CA GLU A 4 -7.66 -2.45 8.41
C GLU A 4 -7.76 -1.23 7.47
N HIS A 5 -8.47 -1.37 6.35
CA HIS A 5 -8.70 -0.28 5.41
C HIS A 5 -10.00 -0.51 4.63
N PRO A 6 -10.85 0.51 4.36
CA PRO A 6 -12.18 0.32 3.76
C PRO A 6 -12.18 -0.39 2.39
N LEU A 7 -11.10 -0.25 1.64
CA LEU A 7 -10.91 -0.88 0.32
C LEU A 7 -10.05 -2.16 0.34
N VAL A 8 -9.67 -2.65 1.53
CA VAL A 8 -8.90 -3.90 1.69
C VAL A 8 -9.76 -4.90 2.45
N ARG A 9 -9.92 -6.10 1.90
CA ARG A 9 -10.70 -7.16 2.55
C ARG A 9 -10.10 -7.48 3.94
N PRO A 10 -10.90 -7.50 5.02
CA PRO A 10 -10.39 -7.82 6.35
C PRO A 10 -9.70 -9.19 6.41
N GLY A 11 -8.62 -9.30 7.18
CA GLY A 11 -7.95 -10.57 7.46
C GLY A 11 -7.10 -11.16 6.31
N VAL A 12 -6.96 -10.49 5.15
CA VAL A 12 -6.21 -11.06 4.01
C VAL A 12 -4.79 -10.50 3.85
N VAL A 13 -4.53 -9.28 4.33
CA VAL A 13 -3.20 -8.67 4.31
C VAL A 13 -2.68 -8.57 5.73
N GLU A 14 -1.64 -9.33 6.03
CA GLU A 14 -0.95 -9.24 7.32
C GLU A 14 -0.22 -7.90 7.44
N ALA A 15 -0.37 -7.22 8.59
CA ALA A 15 0.25 -5.93 8.83
C ALA A 15 1.76 -6.10 9.10
N ARG A 16 2.58 -5.74 8.12
CA ARG A 16 4.05 -5.64 8.26
C ARG A 16 4.46 -4.18 8.32
N ALA A 17 5.13 -3.78 9.39
CA ALA A 17 5.49 -2.38 9.65
C ALA A 17 6.28 -1.73 8.50
N TYR A 18 7.23 -2.46 7.89
CA TYR A 18 8.00 -1.92 6.77
C TYR A 18 7.13 -1.64 5.53
N GLN A 19 6.12 -2.48 5.25
CA GLN A 19 5.23 -2.29 4.10
C GLN A 19 4.35 -1.05 4.31
N VAL A 20 3.83 -0.89 5.54
CA VAL A 20 3.01 0.27 5.93
C VAL A 20 3.83 1.56 5.89
N ASN A 21 5.06 1.54 6.42
CA ASN A 21 5.92 2.73 6.42
C ASN A 21 6.32 3.15 5.01
N ILE A 22 6.68 2.21 4.14
CA ILE A 22 6.99 2.52 2.72
C ILE A 22 5.76 3.09 2.03
N ALA A 23 4.58 2.48 2.20
CA ALA A 23 3.34 2.96 1.61
C ALA A 23 3.01 4.41 2.05
N ARG A 24 3.19 4.74 3.34
CA ARG A 24 3.02 6.11 3.84
C ARG A 24 3.94 7.10 3.13
N THR A 25 5.22 6.77 2.97
CA THR A 25 6.16 7.62 2.22
C THR A 25 5.75 7.79 0.76
N CYS A 26 5.26 6.73 0.11
CA CYS A 26 4.76 6.80 -1.28
C CYS A 26 3.51 7.67 -1.44
N ILE A 27 2.64 7.76 -0.42
CA ILE A 27 1.43 8.60 -0.44
C ILE A 27 1.78 10.09 -0.34
N GLU A 28 2.86 10.43 0.35
CA GLU A 28 3.31 11.81 0.57
C GLU A 28 4.12 12.36 -0.62
N ARG A 29 4.86 11.51 -1.35
CA ARG A 29 5.74 11.93 -2.45
C ARG A 29 6.07 10.80 -3.43
N SER A 30 6.39 11.18 -4.67
CA SER A 30 6.91 10.27 -5.69
C SER A 30 8.14 9.51 -5.18
N THR A 31 8.07 8.18 -5.16
CA THR A 31 9.07 7.32 -4.52
C THR A 31 9.37 6.11 -5.40
N MET A 32 10.66 5.79 -5.59
CA MET A 32 11.10 4.53 -6.22
C MET A 32 11.33 3.47 -5.13
N VAL A 33 10.49 2.44 -5.10
CA VAL A 33 10.58 1.37 -4.09
C VAL A 33 11.46 0.23 -4.60
N VAL A 34 12.65 0.07 -4.01
CA VAL A 34 13.59 -1.01 -4.32
C VAL A 34 13.54 -2.07 -3.24
N LEU A 35 12.86 -3.19 -3.51
CA LEU A 35 12.80 -4.36 -2.64
C LEU A 35 13.01 -5.64 -3.48
N PRO A 36 13.65 -6.69 -2.93
CA PRO A 36 13.65 -8.02 -3.54
C PRO A 36 12.26 -8.58 -3.82
N THR A 37 12.17 -9.54 -4.73
CA THR A 37 10.93 -10.29 -4.98
C THR A 37 10.56 -11.12 -3.74
N GLY A 38 9.26 -11.28 -3.48
CA GLY A 38 8.76 -11.94 -2.26
C GLY A 38 8.65 -11.02 -1.04
N MET A 39 9.28 -9.84 -1.03
CA MET A 39 9.16 -8.88 0.08
C MET A 39 7.91 -7.98 0.04
N GLY A 40 6.99 -8.25 -0.88
CA GLY A 40 5.68 -7.58 -0.90
C GLY A 40 5.65 -6.18 -1.51
N LYS A 41 6.42 -5.93 -2.59
CA LYS A 41 6.26 -4.72 -3.43
C LYS A 41 4.81 -4.51 -3.87
N THR A 42 4.11 -5.59 -4.24
CA THR A 42 2.69 -5.55 -4.62
C THR A 42 1.79 -5.15 -3.46
N ILE A 43 2.11 -5.58 -2.23
CA ILE A 43 1.35 -5.16 -1.04
C ILE A 43 1.57 -3.67 -0.77
N VAL A 44 2.80 -3.18 -0.89
CA VAL A 44 3.08 -1.73 -0.79
C VAL A 44 2.26 -0.95 -1.83
N ALA A 45 2.30 -1.36 -3.10
CA ALA A 45 1.50 -0.73 -4.15
C ALA A 45 0.00 -0.78 -3.85
N LEU A 46 -0.52 -1.93 -3.40
CA LEU A 46 -1.92 -2.10 -3.01
C LEU A 46 -2.34 -1.12 -1.90
N LEU A 47 -1.52 -0.93 -0.87
CA LEU A 47 -1.82 0.01 0.21
C LEU A 47 -1.86 1.46 -0.28
N VAL A 48 -0.95 1.84 -1.18
CA VAL A 48 -0.93 3.17 -1.81
C VAL A 48 -2.16 3.38 -2.70
N ILE A 49 -2.52 2.38 -3.51
CA ILE A 49 -3.70 2.41 -4.38
C ILE A 49 -4.97 2.56 -3.55
N ALA A 50 -5.09 1.77 -2.49
CA ALA A 50 -6.24 1.79 -1.61
C ALA A 50 -6.42 3.18 -0.98
N ASP A 51 -5.33 3.81 -0.50
CA ASP A 51 -5.37 5.16 0.07
C ASP A 51 -5.74 6.23 -0.98
N ILE A 52 -5.12 6.20 -2.17
CA ILE A 52 -5.41 7.14 -3.26
C ILE A 52 -6.88 7.09 -3.67
N LEU A 53 -7.42 5.87 -3.85
CA LEU A 53 -8.81 5.66 -4.25
C LEU A 53 -9.78 6.04 -3.13
N HIS A 54 -9.47 5.68 -1.87
CA HIS A 54 -10.33 6.01 -0.72
C HIS A 54 -10.43 7.52 -0.51
N ASN A 55 -9.33 8.25 -0.74
CA ASN A 55 -9.26 9.70 -0.62
C ASN A 55 -9.77 10.44 -1.87
N GLY A 56 -10.28 9.74 -2.89
CA GLY A 56 -10.82 10.37 -4.11
C GLY A 56 -9.78 11.14 -4.94
N ARG A 57 -8.50 10.81 -4.81
CA ARG A 57 -7.39 11.58 -5.41
C ARG A 57 -7.15 11.29 -6.90
N GLY A 58 -7.97 10.46 -7.54
CA GLY A 58 -7.94 10.21 -8.98
C GLY A 58 -8.09 8.75 -9.38
N LYS A 59 -7.44 8.38 -10.49
CA LYS A 59 -7.39 7.01 -11.01
C LYS A 59 -5.98 6.47 -10.88
N VAL A 60 -5.84 5.16 -10.68
CA VAL A 60 -4.55 4.48 -10.61
C VAL A 60 -4.39 3.56 -11.82
N LEU A 61 -3.19 3.56 -12.41
CA LEU A 61 -2.77 2.65 -13.46
C LEU A 61 -1.59 1.82 -12.94
N LEU A 62 -1.58 0.53 -13.26
CA LEU A 62 -0.54 -0.44 -12.91
C LEU A 62 0.36 -0.75 -14.11
#